data_AF-A0A672LYQ8-F1
#
_entry.id   AF-A0A672LYQ8-F1
#
_cell.length_a   1.000
_cell.length_b   1.000
_cell.length_c   1.000
_cell.angle_alpha   90.00
_cell.angle_beta   90.00
_cell.angle_gamma   90.00
#
_symmetry.space_group_name_H-M   'P 1'
#
loop_
_entity.id
_entity.type
_entity.pdbx_description
1 polymer ?
#
loop_
_entity_poly.entity_id
_entity_poly.type
_entity_poly.pdbx_seq_one_letter_code
_entity_poly.pdbx_strand_id
1 'polypeptide(L)' 'MRQIRFRFDGQPINETDTPAQLEMEDEDTIDVFQQQTGGHI' A
#
# COMPACT_ATOMS: atom_id res chain seq x y z
N MET A 1 -7.15 -10.68 12.99
CA MET A 1 -7.32 -10.36 11.56
C MET A 1 -5.97 -9.98 11.00
N ARG A 2 -5.57 -10.52 9.85
CA ARG A 2 -4.33 -10.11 9.17
C ARG A 2 -4.61 -8.76 8.50
N GLN A 3 -3.93 -7.71 8.92
CA GLN A 3 -4.03 -6.39 8.27
C GLN A 3 -3.19 -6.39 7.00
N ILE A 4 -3.65 -5.72 5.95
CA ILE A 4 -2.93 -5.54 4.68
C ILE A 4 -2.63 -4.05 4.53
N ARG A 5 -1.44 -3.71 4.04
CA ARG A 5 -1.00 -2.33 3.79
C ARG A 5 -0.65 -2.19 2.32
N PHE A 6 -1.13 -1.14 1.70
CA PHE A 6 -0.87 -0.78 0.30
C PHE A 6 0.09 0.39 0.25
N ARG A 7 1.07 0.34 -0.65
CA ARG A 7 2.00 1.44 -0.89
C ARG A 7 2.19 1.68 -2.38
N PHE A 8 2.32 2.94 -2.74
CA PHE A 8 2.73 3.40 -4.06
C PHE A 8 3.99 4.27 -3.87
N ASP A 9 5.06 4.01 -4.61
CA ASP A 9 6.37 4.67 -4.45
C ASP A 9 6.86 4.76 -2.98
N GLY A 10 6.56 3.72 -2.21
CA GLY A 10 6.90 3.65 -0.79
C GLY A 10 6.01 4.50 0.14
N GLN A 11 5.08 5.30 -0.37
CA GLN A 11 4.10 6.05 0.40
C GLN A 11 2.83 5.21 0.68
N PRO A 12 2.20 5.33 1.86
CA PRO A 12 0.96 4.62 2.15
C PRO A 12 -0.20 5.15 1.32
N ILE A 13 -1.05 4.25 0.83
CA ILE A 13 -2.29 4.58 0.14
C ILE A 13 -3.45 4.52 1.14
N ASN A 14 -4.30 5.55 1.16
CA ASN A 14 -5.54 5.63 1.92
C ASN A 14 -6.75 5.38 1.03
N GLU A 15 -7.89 5.07 1.64
CA GLU A 15 -9.14 4.75 0.92
C GLU A 15 -9.70 5.92 0.10
N THR A 16 -9.31 7.15 0.41
CA THR A 16 -9.77 8.37 -0.27
C THR A 16 -8.82 8.84 -1.38
N ASP A 17 -7.66 8.21 -1.50
CA ASP A 17 -6.67 8.59 -2.49
C ASP A 17 -7.12 8.14 -3.88
N THR A 18 -6.83 8.97 -4.88
CA THR A 18 -7.15 8.69 -6.29
C THR A 18 -5.85 8.55 -7.09
N PRO A 19 -5.86 7.79 -8.21
CA PRO A 19 -4.68 7.68 -9.07
C PRO A 19 -4.10 9.03 -9.50
N ALA A 20 -4.97 10.01 -9.79
CA ALA A 20 -4.53 11.36 -10.18
C ALA A 20 -3.82 12.13 -9.06
N GLN A 21 -4.19 11.92 -7.80
CA GLN A 21 -3.51 12.56 -6.65
C GLN A 21 -2.18 11.93 -6.33
N LEU A 22 -2.04 10.64 -6.64
CA LEU A 22 -0.80 9.87 -6.48
C LEU A 22 0.08 9.95 -7.72
N GLU A 23 -0.31 10.72 -8.74
CA GLU A 23 0.41 10.85 -10.01
C GLU A 23 0.70 9.50 -10.69
N MET A 24 -0.24 8.55 -10.55
CA MET A 24 -0.09 7.22 -11.15
C MET A 24 -0.28 7.27 -12.66
N GLU A 25 0.58 6.54 -13.37
CA GLU A 25 0.51 6.31 -14.80
C GLU A 25 -0.04 4.91 -15.11
N ASP A 26 -0.27 4.63 -16.38
CA ASP A 26 -0.62 3.26 -16.81
C ASP A 26 0.58 2.33 -16.58
N GLU A 27 0.29 1.06 -16.30
CA GLU A 27 1.30 0.03 -15.96
C GLU A 27 2.05 0.21 -14.62
N ASP A 28 1.76 1.26 -13.84
CA ASP A 28 2.30 1.42 -12.48
C ASP A 28 1.86 0.30 -11.54
N THR A 29 2.71 -0.01 -10.56
CA THR A 29 2.49 -1.13 -9.62
C THR A 29 2.34 -0.68 -8.18
N ILE A 30 1.42 -1.32 -7.46
CA ILE A 30 1.21 -1.11 -6.01
C ILE A 30 1.88 -2.25 -5.23
N ASP A 31 2.69 -1.89 -4.24
CA ASP A 31 3.25 -2.83 -3.30
C ASP A 31 2.23 -3.19 -2.21
N VAL A 32 2.04 -4.49 -1.96
CA VAL A 32 1.08 -5.01 -0.99
C VAL A 32 1.79 -5.82 0.09
N PHE A 33 1.64 -5.38 1.33
CA PHE A 33 2.28 -6.00 2.50
C PHE A 33 1.24 -6.58 3.44
N GLN A 34 1.49 -7.78 3.94
CA GLN A 34 0.79 -8.25 5.13
C GLN A 34 1.42 -7.59 6.36
N GLN A 35 0.61 -6.90 7.15
CA GLN A 35 1.05 -6.38 8.43
C GLN A 35 1.40 -7.55 9.35
N GLN A 36 2.68 -7.66 9.68
CA GLN A 36 3.13 -8.60 10.68
C GLN A 36 2.69 -8.11 12.06
N THR A 37 1.79 -8.87 12.69
CA THR A 37 1.44 -8.70 14.10
C THR A 37 2.20 -9.77 14.89
N GLY A 38 3.39 -9.43 15.38
CA GLY A 38 4.21 -10.31 16.21
C GLY A 38 5.43 -10.88 15.48
N GLY A 39 6.61 -10.57 16.02
CA GLY A 39 7.80 -11.41 15.82
C GLY A 39 7.72 -12.50 16.88
N HIS A 40 7.51 -13.76 16.46
CA HIS A 40 7.81 -14.86 17.35
C HIS A 40 9.32 -14.90 17.53
N ILE A 41 9.77 -14.62 18.76
CA ILE A 41 11.14 -14.90 19.21
C ILE A 41 11.36 -16.40 19.35
#